data_AF-A0A934J2J1-F1
#
_entry.id   AF-A0A934J2J1-F1
#
_cell.length_a   1.000
_cell.length_b   1.000
_cell.length_c   1.000
_cell.angle_alpha   90.00
_cell.angle_beta   90.00
_cell.angle_gamma   90.00
#
_symmetry.space_group_name_H-M   'P 1'
#
loop_
_entity.id
_entity.type
_entity.pdbx_description
1 polymer ?
#
loop_
_entity_poly.entity_id
_entity_poly.type
_entity_poly.pdbx_seq_one_letter_code
_entity_poly.pdbx_strand_id
1 'polypeptide(L)'
;MQGPTYFSQNDETAMFGWLGRITIVRDVTGEGRDLIIRLKRAPTDNQLRDLLALFFRYKMDMTPLAVLRTAKNESWFSDHDSYWFDGVFGQT
;
A
#
# COMPACT_ATOMS: atom_id res chain seq x y z
N MET A 1 -3.33 10.15 -11.89
CA MET A 1 -2.81 9.71 -10.58
C MET A 1 -1.40 10.28 -10.40
N GLN A 2 -0.99 10.54 -9.17
CA GLN A 2 0.38 10.98 -8.85
C GLN A 2 1.18 9.76 -8.41
N GLY A 3 2.41 9.63 -8.91
CA GLY A 3 3.32 8.57 -8.47
C GLY A 3 3.80 8.76 -7.04
N PRO A 4 4.55 7.79 -6.48
CA PRO A 4 5.08 7.89 -5.14
C PRO A 4 5.94 9.15 -4.97
N THR A 5 5.81 9.82 -3.82
CA THR A 5 6.61 11.00 -3.48
C THR A 5 7.87 10.58 -2.74
N TYR A 6 9.04 10.90 -3.29
CA TYR A 6 10.34 10.65 -2.66
C TYR A 6 11.02 11.96 -2.27
N PHE A 7 11.70 11.98 -1.12
CA PHE A 7 12.46 13.16 -0.66
C PHE A 7 13.97 13.03 -0.89
N SER A 8 14.46 11.86 -1.29
CA SER A 8 15.84 11.60 -1.71
C SER A 8 15.95 10.25 -2.41
N GLN A 9 17.07 9.99 -3.09
CA GLN A 9 17.36 8.69 -3.69
C GLN A 9 17.38 7.55 -2.65
N ASN A 10 17.85 7.83 -1.43
CA ASN A 10 17.88 6.84 -0.35
C ASN A 10 16.48 6.51 0.16
N ASP A 11 15.57 7.48 0.15
CA ASP A 11 14.17 7.27 0.54
C ASP A 11 13.42 6.44 -0.50
N GLU A 12 13.66 6.69 -1.79
CA GLU A 12 13.19 5.82 -2.88
C GLU A 12 13.76 4.40 -2.76
N THR A 13 15.07 4.28 -2.53
CA THR A 13 15.74 2.98 -2.33
C THR A 13 15.17 2.23 -1.14
N ALA A 14 14.86 2.93 -0.04
CA ALA A 14 14.22 2.34 1.13
C ALA A 14 12.81 1.83 0.82
N MET A 15 12.02 2.58 0.05
CA MET A 15 10.68 2.19 -0.41
C MET A 15 10.70 0.86 -1.15
N PHE A 16 11.52 0.77 -2.21
CA PHE A 16 11.66 -0.46 -2.99
C PHE A 16 12.30 -1.59 -2.19
N GLY A 17 13.25 -1.28 -1.31
CA GLY A 17 13.86 -2.24 -0.40
C GLY A 17 12.87 -2.81 0.62
N TRP A 18 11.84 -2.07 1.03
CA TRP A 18 10.76 -2.58 1.86
C TRP A 18 9.76 -3.41 1.04
N LEU A 19 9.34 -2.94 -0.14
CA LEU A 19 8.48 -3.72 -1.03
C LEU A 19 9.09 -5.10 -1.35
N GLY A 20 10.40 -5.17 -1.60
CA GLY A 20 11.11 -6.42 -1.87
C GLY A 20 11.15 -7.39 -0.68
N ARG A 21 10.94 -6.92 0.56
CA ARG A 21 10.88 -7.76 1.77
C ARG A 21 9.48 -8.29 2.06
N ILE A 22 8.45 -7.65 1.53
CA ILE A 22 7.07 -8.11 1.68
C ILE A 22 6.87 -9.33 0.76
N THR A 23 6.94 -10.54 1.34
CA THR A 23 7.01 -11.81 0.58
C THR A 23 5.85 -12.08 -0.38
N ILE A 24 4.70 -11.43 -0.17
CA ILE A 24 3.51 -11.49 -1.02
C ILE A 24 3.65 -10.67 -2.30
N VAL A 25 4.55 -9.68 -2.35
CA VAL A 25 4.86 -8.92 -3.56
C VAL A 25 5.55 -9.86 -4.55
N ARG A 26 4.96 -9.99 -5.73
CA ARG A 26 5.51 -10.75 -6.87
C ARG A 26 6.47 -9.91 -7.66
N ASP A 27 6.05 -8.68 -7.96
CA ASP A 27 6.71 -7.81 -8.91
C ASP A 27 6.24 -6.36 -8.68
N VAL A 28 7.12 -5.42 -9.01
CA VAL A 28 6.89 -3.98 -8.90
C VAL A 28 7.39 -3.33 -10.19
N THR A 29 6.50 -2.77 -10.99
CA THR A 29 6.84 -2.12 -12.25
C THR A 29 6.33 -0.70 -12.30
N GLY A 30 7.17 0.23 -12.75
CA GLY A 30 6.72 1.58 -13.10
C GLY A 30 6.02 1.59 -14.46
N GLU A 31 4.88 2.27 -14.55
CA GLU A 31 4.19 2.54 -15.81
C GLU A 31 3.87 4.03 -15.89
N GLY A 32 4.68 4.79 -16.63
CA GLY A 32 4.58 6.23 -16.68
C GLY A 32 4.83 6.87 -15.30
N ARG A 33 3.76 7.31 -14.64
CA ARG A 33 3.80 7.86 -13.26
C ARG A 33 3.24 6.90 -12.23
N ASP A 34 2.74 5.75 -12.64
CA ASP A 34 2.08 4.80 -11.75
C ASP A 34 3.05 3.69 -11.34
N LEU A 35 2.83 3.14 -10.16
CA LEU A 35 3.55 1.99 -9.65
C LEU A 35 2.61 0.80 -9.56
N ILE A 36 2.86 -0.22 -10.37
CA ILE A 36 2.07 -1.44 -10.37
C ILE A 36 2.73 -2.46 -9.46
N ILE A 37 2.09 -2.72 -8.32
CA ILE A 37 2.51 -3.72 -7.35
C ILE A 37 1.64 -4.97 -7.55
N ARG A 38 2.24 -6.05 -8.04
CA ARG A 38 1.54 -7.32 -8.28
C ARG A 38 1.71 -8.23 -7.08
N LEU A 39 0.60 -8.72 -6.51
CA LEU A 39 0.62 -9.66 -5.39
C LEU A 39 0.49 -11.11 -5.89
N LYS A 40 1.13 -12.06 -5.19
CA LYS A 40 1.05 -13.51 -5.52
C LYS A 40 -0.27 -14.14 -5.09
N ARG A 41 -0.87 -13.63 -4.02
CA ARG A 41 -2.12 -14.08 -3.37
C ARG A 41 -2.60 -12.95 -2.43
N ALA A 42 -3.69 -13.17 -1.70
CA ALA A 42 -4.14 -12.22 -0.68
C ALA A 42 -3.11 -12.07 0.47
N PRO A 43 -2.83 -10.82 0.94
CA PRO A 43 -1.88 -10.58 2.02
C PRO A 43 -2.40 -11.10 3.36
N THR A 44 -1.48 -11.44 4.27
CA THR A 44 -1.80 -11.54 5.71
C THR A 44 -2.03 -10.15 6.29
N ASP A 45 -2.58 -10.06 7.50
CA ASP A 45 -2.83 -8.77 8.15
C ASP A 45 -1.55 -7.94 8.34
N ASN A 46 -0.43 -8.57 8.68
CA ASN A 46 0.86 -7.87 8.81
C ASN A 46 1.35 -7.35 7.46
N GLN A 47 1.21 -8.15 6.39
CA GLN A 47 1.58 -7.71 5.05
C GLN A 47 0.67 -6.59 4.54
N LEU A 48 -0.62 -6.61 4.88
CA LEU A 48 -1.54 -5.52 4.55
C LEU A 48 -1.17 -4.25 5.32
N ARG A 49 -0.80 -4.35 6.60
CA ARG A 49 -0.28 -3.21 7.38
C ARG A 49 1.01 -2.63 6.77
N ASP A 50 1.92 -3.47 6.29
CA ASP A 50 3.13 -3.01 5.61
C ASP A 50 2.79 -2.24 4.32
N LEU A 51 1.83 -2.74 3.53
CA LEU A 51 1.36 -2.06 2.32
C LEU A 51 0.69 -0.71 2.66
N LEU A 52 -0.17 -0.67 3.68
CA LEU A 52 -0.82 0.56 4.12
C LEU A 52 0.20 1.62 4.54
N ALA A 53 1.21 1.22 5.32
CA ALA A 53 2.26 2.12 5.78
C ALA A 53 3.07 2.69 4.61
N LEU A 54 3.41 1.86 3.61
CA LEU A 54 4.13 2.31 2.41
C LEU A 54 3.28 3.28 1.58
N PHE A 55 2.02 2.93 1.29
CA PHE A 55 1.18 3.79 0.48
C PHE A 55 0.96 5.15 1.15
N PHE A 56 0.71 5.16 2.46
CA PHE A 56 0.55 6.39 3.23
C PHE A 56 1.84 7.24 3.24
N ARG A 57 2.97 6.63 3.59
CA ARG A 57 4.27 7.33 3.71
C ARG A 57 4.69 7.98 2.40
N TYR A 58 4.47 7.29 1.28
CA TYR A 58 4.86 7.76 -0.05
C TYR A 58 3.73 8.49 -0.80
N LYS A 59 2.64 8.83 -0.10
CA LYS A 59 1.48 9.57 -0.65
C LYS A 59 0.89 8.92 -1.92
N MET A 60 0.90 7.60 -1.96
CA MET A 60 0.31 6.82 -3.05
C MET A 60 -1.21 6.74 -2.88
N ASP A 61 -1.91 6.54 -3.99
CA ASP A 61 -3.36 6.29 -3.97
C ASP A 61 -3.68 5.00 -3.20
N MET A 62 -4.37 5.13 -2.06
CA MET A 62 -4.72 4.04 -1.15
C MET A 62 -6.04 3.36 -1.52
N THR A 63 -6.85 3.95 -2.41
CA THR A 63 -8.16 3.43 -2.85
C THR A 63 -8.07 1.98 -3.36
N PRO A 64 -7.04 1.57 -4.14
CA PRO A 64 -6.91 0.19 -4.59
C PRO A 64 -6.68 -0.83 -3.48
N LEU A 65 -6.38 -0.42 -2.23
CA LEU A 65 -6.25 -1.36 -1.12
C LEU A 65 -7.60 -1.82 -0.58
N ALA A 66 -8.70 -1.12 -0.88
CA ALA A 66 -10.04 -1.45 -0.37
C ALA A 66 -10.52 -2.86 -0.79
N VAL A 67 -10.10 -3.35 -1.97
CA VAL A 67 -10.40 -4.71 -2.46
C VAL A 67 -9.78 -5.81 -1.57
N LEU A 68 -8.80 -5.48 -0.72
CA LEU A 68 -8.18 -6.43 0.20
C LEU A 68 -8.98 -6.63 1.50
N ARG A 69 -10.14 -5.96 1.63
CA ARG A 69 -11.05 -6.18 2.76
C ARG A 69 -11.68 -7.57 2.68
N THR A 70 -11.69 -8.25 3.82
CA THR A 70 -12.32 -9.55 4.02
C THR A 70 -13.06 -9.56 5.34
N ALA A 71 -14.01 -10.49 5.52
CA ALA A 71 -14.70 -10.65 6.80
C ALA A 71 -13.75 -10.93 7.99
N LYS A 72 -12.53 -11.41 7.73
CA LYS A 72 -11.54 -11.70 8.79
C LYS A 72 -10.78 -10.47 9.27
N ASN A 73 -10.51 -9.51 8.38
CA ASN A 73 -9.71 -8.33 8.69
C ASN A 73 -10.57 -7.06 8.87
N GLU A 74 -11.87 -7.12 8.59
CA GLU A 74 -12.79 -5.98 8.63
C GLU A 74 -12.71 -5.17 9.92
N SER A 75 -12.64 -5.85 11.07
CA SER A 75 -12.65 -5.20 12.39
C SER A 75 -11.51 -4.22 12.63
N TRP A 76 -10.32 -4.47 12.06
CA TRP A 76 -9.18 -3.55 12.18
C TRP A 76 -8.92 -2.79 10.90
N PHE A 77 -9.20 -3.38 9.73
CA PHE A 77 -8.86 -2.76 8.46
C PHE A 77 -9.81 -1.60 8.14
N SER A 78 -11.10 -1.73 8.52
CA SER A 78 -12.11 -0.68 8.37
C SER A 78 -12.34 0.12 9.66
N ASP A 79 -11.36 0.16 10.55
CA ASP A 79 -11.42 0.98 11.75
C ASP A 79 -11.31 2.47 11.38
N HIS A 80 -12.34 3.25 11.69
CA HIS A 80 -12.43 4.68 11.38
C HIS A 80 -11.34 5.52 12.05
N ASP A 81 -10.78 5.06 13.17
CA ASP A 81 -9.74 5.80 13.90
C ASP A 81 -8.33 5.53 13.33
N SER A 82 -8.21 4.63 12.35
CA SER A 82 -6.94 4.30 11.75
C SER A 82 -6.47 5.36 10.74
N TYR A 83 -5.17 5.65 10.70
CA TYR A 83 -4.60 6.68 9.83
C TYR A 83 -4.83 6.43 8.33
N TRP A 84 -5.13 5.20 7.94
CA TRP A 84 -5.37 4.81 6.56
C TRP A 84 -6.84 4.84 6.16
N PHE A 85 -7.77 4.95 7.12
CA PHE A 85 -9.19 4.76 6.85
C PHE A 85 -9.70 5.66 5.72
N ASP A 86 -9.49 6.97 5.85
CA ASP A 86 -9.94 7.95 4.86
C ASP A 86 -9.27 7.75 3.50
N GLY A 87 -8.00 7.35 3.48
CA GLY A 87 -7.28 7.08 2.23
C GLY A 87 -7.81 5.83 1.50
N VAL A 88 -8.27 4.82 2.24
CA VAL A 88 -8.73 3.55 1.66
C VAL A 88 -10.23 3.57 1.36
N PHE A 89 -11.04 4.16 2.24
CA PHE A 89 -12.51 4.07 2.22
C PHE A 89 -13.22 5.43 2.18
N GLY A 90 -12.51 6.54 2.37
CA GLY A 90 -13.10 7.87 2.29
C GLY A 90 -13.69 8.15 0.91
N GLN A 91 -14.82 8.84 0.87
CA GLN A 91 -15.35 9.36 -0.38
C GLN A 91 -14.54 10.59 -0.77
N THR A 92 -13.91 10.55 -1.95
CA THR A 92 -13.33 11.75 -2.58
C THR A 92 -14.41 12.57 -3.25
#